data_AF-A0A8S0G1X9-F1
#
_entry.id   AF-A0A8S0G1X9-F1
#
_cell.length_a   1.000
_cell.length_b   1.000
_cell.length_c   1.000
_cell.angle_alpha   90.00
_cell.angle_beta   90.00
_cell.angle_gamma   90.00
#
_symmetry.space_group_name_H-M   'P 1'
#
loop_
_entity.id
_entity.type
_entity.pdbx_description
1 polymer ?
#
loop_
_entity_poly.entity_id
_entity_poly.type
_entity_poly.pdbx_seq_one_letter_code
_entity_poly.pdbx_strand_id
1 'polypeptide(L)'
;MKQRGENRYTILDNGSFTSCLPGSDTWSVVGSEIIHDREEQVAEIWNARFKVGPVPIFYSPYLQLPVGDKRRSGFLIPNAKYTTTNYFEFYLPYYWNIAPNMDATITPHYMHRRGNIMWENEFRYLSQAGAGLMELDYLPSDKVYKDEHPNDDSSRRWLVLLEPLRGHGSGVAFQRRLHQSQRS
;
A
#
# COMPACT_ATOMS: atom_id res chain seq x y z
N MET A 1 -3.40 8.96 30.58
CA MET A 1 -4.01 7.75 30.00
C MET A 1 -5.36 7.53 30.65
N LYS A 2 -6.43 7.43 29.86
CA LYS A 2 -7.80 7.16 30.32
C LYS A 2 -8.25 5.83 29.73
N GLN A 3 -8.92 4.99 30.52
CA GLN A 3 -9.56 3.77 30.03
C GLN A 3 -11.08 3.96 30.06
N ARG A 4 -11.78 3.51 29.01
CA ARG A 4 -13.24 3.60 28.88
C ARG A 4 -13.82 2.31 28.33
N GLY A 5 -15.11 2.07 28.59
CA GLY A 5 -15.86 0.91 28.10
C GLY A 5 -15.26 -0.41 28.58
N GLU A 6 -15.26 -0.66 29.88
CA GLU A 6 -14.74 -1.92 30.47
C GLU A 6 -13.33 -2.31 29.99
N ASN A 7 -12.41 -1.34 29.92
CA ASN A 7 -11.04 -1.50 29.43
C ASN A 7 -10.89 -1.85 27.94
N ARG A 8 -11.93 -1.66 27.12
CA ARG A 8 -11.86 -1.77 25.66
C ARG A 8 -11.04 -0.64 25.03
N TYR A 9 -11.32 0.60 25.44
CA TYR A 9 -10.70 1.79 24.87
C TYR A 9 -9.59 2.33 25.77
N THR A 10 -8.39 2.49 25.23
CA THR A 10 -7.29 3.20 25.88
C THR A 10 -7.03 4.52 25.15
N ILE A 11 -7.28 5.63 25.83
CA ILE A 11 -7.15 6.98 25.27
C ILE A 11 -5.89 7.65 25.85
N LEU A 12 -5.02 8.14 24.98
CA LEU A 12 -3.84 8.92 25.32
C LEU A 12 -3.93 10.31 24.69
N ASP A 13 -4.06 11.31 25.54
CA ASP A 13 -3.98 12.72 25.16
C ASP A 13 -2.49 13.11 25.05
N ASN A 14 -2.08 13.69 23.91
CA ASN A 14 -0.69 14.02 23.56
C ASN A 14 0.29 12.84 23.76
N GLY A 15 -0.10 11.67 23.26
CA GLY A 15 0.66 10.43 23.40
C GLY A 15 1.73 10.21 22.33
N SER A 16 2.66 9.32 22.63
CA SER A 16 3.63 8.75 21.69
C SER A 16 3.55 7.23 21.70
N PHE A 17 3.68 6.59 20.54
CA PHE A 17 3.71 5.15 20.36
C PHE A 17 4.96 4.73 19.59
N THR A 18 5.64 3.67 20.05
CA THR A 18 6.76 3.02 19.35
C THR A 18 6.78 1.54 19.69
N SER A 19 7.22 0.70 18.75
CA SER A 19 7.50 -0.72 19.01
C SER A 19 8.97 -0.98 19.37
N CYS A 20 9.80 0.08 19.44
CA CYS A 20 11.22 -0.06 19.76
C CYS A 20 11.43 -0.46 21.23
N LEU A 21 12.48 -1.24 21.48
CA LEU A 21 12.90 -1.58 22.85
C LEU A 21 13.45 -0.34 23.57
N PRO A 22 13.40 -0.31 24.92
CA PRO A 22 13.99 0.77 25.71
C PRO A 22 15.47 0.99 25.33
N GLY A 23 15.83 2.25 25.05
CA GLY A 23 17.18 2.64 24.61
C GLY A 23 17.35 2.75 23.08
N SER A 24 16.36 2.36 22.28
CA SER A 24 16.33 2.60 20.83
C SER A 24 15.22 3.57 20.46
N ASP A 25 15.59 4.68 19.80
CA ASP A 25 14.66 5.66 19.24
C ASP A 25 14.74 5.62 17.71
N THR A 26 14.57 4.44 17.11
CA THR A 26 14.60 4.33 15.64
C THR A 26 13.40 5.04 15.03
N TRP A 27 12.21 4.85 15.59
CA TRP A 27 10.99 5.48 15.11
C TRP A 27 9.95 5.63 16.22
N SER A 28 9.09 6.63 16.07
CA SER A 28 7.93 6.82 16.95
C SER A 28 6.81 7.55 16.20
N VAL A 29 5.56 7.34 16.61
CA VAL A 29 4.40 8.10 16.14
C VAL A 29 3.87 8.92 17.31
N VAL A 30 3.73 10.23 17.11
CA VAL A 30 3.15 11.13 18.11
C VAL A 30 1.83 11.72 17.59
N GLY A 31 0.82 11.80 18.43
CA GLY A 31 -0.49 12.32 18.07
C GLY A 31 -1.05 13.23 19.16
N SER A 32 -1.94 14.14 18.80
CA SER A 32 -2.67 14.94 19.80
C SER A 32 -3.64 14.07 20.60
N GLU A 33 -4.21 13.05 19.95
CA GLU A 33 -5.12 12.09 20.57
C GLU A 33 -4.86 10.71 19.94
N ILE A 34 -4.60 9.71 20.78
CA ILE A 34 -4.41 8.32 20.38
C ILE A 34 -5.49 7.48 21.07
N ILE A 35 -6.33 6.82 20.29
CA ILE A 35 -7.38 5.93 20.76
C ILE A 35 -7.05 4.51 20.32
N HIS A 36 -6.75 3.65 21.28
CA HIS A 36 -6.54 2.23 21.03
C HIS A 36 -7.82 1.46 21.41
N ASP A 37 -8.47 0.85 20.42
CA ASP A 37 -9.58 -0.10 20.59
C ASP A 37 -9.03 -1.53 20.58
N ARG A 38 -9.14 -2.22 21.71
CA ARG A 38 -8.65 -3.60 21.87
C ARG A 38 -9.48 -4.64 21.14
N GLU A 39 -10.79 -4.43 20.99
CA GLU A 39 -11.66 -5.38 20.29
C GLU A 39 -11.45 -5.29 18.79
N GLU A 40 -11.39 -4.07 18.26
CA GLU A 40 -11.16 -3.82 16.84
C GLU A 40 -9.69 -3.93 16.43
N GLN A 41 -8.79 -4.05 17.43
CA GLN A 41 -7.33 -4.13 17.29
C GLN A 41 -6.75 -3.00 16.44
N VAL A 42 -7.20 -1.77 16.71
CA VAL A 42 -6.81 -0.56 15.97
C VAL A 42 -6.38 0.55 16.90
N ALA A 43 -5.34 1.28 16.50
CA ALA A 43 -4.95 2.54 17.10
C ALA A 43 -5.29 3.69 16.14
N GLU A 44 -6.25 4.52 16.50
CA GLU A 44 -6.58 5.75 15.80
C GLU A 44 -5.75 6.90 16.37
N ILE A 45 -5.12 7.67 15.48
CA ILE A 45 -4.19 8.73 15.84
C ILE A 45 -4.60 10.00 15.11
N TRP A 46 -4.98 11.01 15.88
CA TRP A 46 -5.29 12.35 15.39
C TRP A 46 -4.05 13.23 15.37
N ASN A 47 -3.88 14.00 14.30
CA ASN A 47 -2.69 14.83 14.04
C ASN A 47 -1.39 14.01 14.19
N ALA A 48 -1.39 12.83 13.59
CA ALA A 48 -0.29 11.88 13.62
C ALA A 48 0.97 12.48 12.98
N ARG A 49 2.08 12.41 13.70
CA ARG A 49 3.42 12.77 13.22
C ARG A 49 4.31 11.56 13.36
N PHE A 50 4.73 11.00 12.24
CA PHE A 50 5.70 9.90 12.21
C PHE A 50 7.11 10.49 12.30
N LYS A 51 7.87 10.01 13.28
CA LYS A 51 9.25 10.43 13.56
C LYS A 51 10.20 9.28 13.32
N VAL A 52 11.36 9.59 12.73
CA VAL A 52 12.53 8.71 12.70
C VAL A 52 13.55 9.34 13.66
N GLY A 53 13.75 8.70 14.80
CA GLY A 53 14.35 9.30 15.98
C GLY A 53 13.71 10.66 16.34
N PRO A 54 14.49 11.74 16.43
CA PRO A 54 13.95 13.04 16.81
C PRO A 54 13.22 13.77 15.66
N VAL A 55 13.41 13.36 14.40
CA VAL A 55 12.96 14.13 13.22
C VAL A 55 11.58 13.67 12.75
N PRO A 56 10.56 14.55 12.73
CA PRO A 56 9.27 14.23 12.11
C PRO A 56 9.40 14.27 10.58
N ILE A 57 9.05 13.16 9.91
CA ILE A 57 9.17 13.03 8.45
C ILE A 57 7.81 13.02 7.74
N PHE A 58 6.72 12.71 8.46
CA PHE A 58 5.39 12.62 7.88
C PHE A 58 4.33 13.12 8.86
N TYR A 59 3.35 13.84 8.34
CA TYR A 59 2.19 14.33 9.07
C TYR A 59 0.90 13.85 8.40
N SER A 60 -0.02 13.32 9.19
CA SER A 60 -1.39 13.02 8.76
C SER A 60 -2.40 13.57 9.76
N PRO A 61 -3.47 14.27 9.32
CA PRO A 61 -4.55 14.69 10.20
C PRO A 61 -5.23 13.50 10.92
N TYR A 62 -5.30 12.35 10.25
CA TYR A 62 -5.89 11.12 10.78
C TYR A 62 -5.12 9.92 10.27
N LEU A 63 -4.72 9.03 11.17
CA LEU A 63 -4.00 7.80 10.85
C LEU A 63 -4.58 6.64 11.66
N GLN A 64 -4.85 5.52 11.01
CA GLN A 64 -5.21 4.27 11.68
C GLN A 64 -4.06 3.28 11.54
N LEU A 65 -3.58 2.75 12.66
CA LEU A 65 -2.56 1.71 12.69
C LEU A 65 -3.18 0.40 13.19
N PRO A 66 -3.05 -0.71 12.44
CA PRO A 66 -3.43 -2.01 12.95
C PRO A 66 -2.47 -2.39 14.09
N VAL A 67 -3.02 -2.76 15.24
CA VAL A 67 -2.26 -3.22 16.43
C VAL A 67 -2.49 -4.70 16.74
N GLY A 68 -3.14 -5.42 15.83
CA GLY A 68 -3.32 -6.86 15.85
C GLY A 68 -3.46 -7.45 14.45
N ASP A 69 -3.91 -8.70 14.37
CA ASP A 69 -3.86 -9.50 13.14
C ASP A 69 -5.06 -9.27 12.20
N LYS A 70 -6.05 -8.47 12.62
CA LYS A 70 -7.19 -8.11 11.78
C LYS A 70 -6.70 -7.27 10.58
N ARG A 71 -6.90 -7.80 9.37
CA ARG A 71 -6.62 -7.09 8.11
C ARG A 71 -7.50 -5.83 8.00
N ARG A 72 -6.89 -4.67 7.78
CA ARG A 72 -7.58 -3.38 7.62
C ARG A 72 -7.03 -2.62 6.42
N SER A 73 -7.89 -1.84 5.80
CA SER A 73 -7.49 -0.91 4.74
C SER A 73 -6.68 0.25 5.32
N GLY A 74 -5.69 0.72 4.58
CA GLY A 74 -4.84 1.84 5.00
C GLY A 74 -3.67 2.08 4.06
N PHE A 75 -3.00 3.21 4.26
CA PHE A 75 -1.75 3.49 3.56
C PHE A 75 -0.65 2.57 4.08
N LEU A 76 0.01 1.86 3.16
CA LEU A 76 1.24 1.16 3.42
C LEU A 76 2.40 2.16 3.42
N ILE A 77 3.58 1.71 3.89
CA ILE A 77 4.77 2.55 3.97
C ILE A 77 5.12 3.03 2.56
N PRO A 78 5.16 4.36 2.31
CA PRO A 78 5.56 4.88 1.02
C PRO A 78 7.04 4.60 0.78
N ASN A 79 7.41 4.42 -0.48
CA ASN A 79 8.79 4.20 -0.89
C ASN A 79 9.20 5.25 -1.92
N ALA A 80 10.50 5.59 -1.93
CA ALA A 80 11.08 6.46 -2.93
C ALA A 80 12.34 5.82 -3.50
N LYS A 81 12.55 5.98 -4.80
CA LYS A 81 13.66 5.38 -5.53
C LYS A 81 14.20 6.38 -6.55
N TYR A 82 15.47 6.25 -6.91
CA TYR A 82 16.06 6.98 -8.01
C TYR A 82 16.67 6.00 -9.01
N THR A 83 16.30 6.11 -10.29
CA THR A 83 16.84 5.27 -11.37
C THR A 83 17.32 6.11 -12.56
N THR A 84 18.24 5.56 -13.37
CA THR A 84 18.65 6.21 -14.62
C THR A 84 17.53 6.22 -15.66
N THR A 85 16.61 5.24 -15.60
CA THR A 85 15.48 5.11 -16.52
C THR A 85 14.38 6.12 -16.23
N ASN A 86 13.92 6.24 -14.99
CA ASN A 86 12.74 7.06 -14.63
C ASN A 86 13.10 8.30 -13.77
N TYR A 87 14.37 8.49 -13.42
CA TYR A 87 14.85 9.47 -12.43
C TYR A 87 14.20 9.24 -11.07
N PHE A 88 13.61 10.28 -10.49
CA PHE A 88 12.92 10.16 -9.21
C PHE A 88 11.60 9.41 -9.35
N GLU A 89 11.43 8.39 -8.51
CA GLU A 89 10.24 7.53 -8.43
C GLU A 89 9.69 7.55 -7.00
N PHE A 90 8.37 7.67 -6.86
CA PHE A 90 7.69 7.67 -5.55
C PHE A 90 6.45 6.77 -5.60
N TYR A 91 6.33 5.90 -4.60
CA TYR A 91 5.27 4.90 -4.48
C TYR A 91 4.46 5.17 -3.23
N LEU A 92 3.13 5.26 -3.36
CA LEU A 92 2.21 5.45 -2.23
C LEU A 92 1.18 4.30 -2.14
N PRO A 93 1.59 3.09 -1.77
CA PRO A 93 0.70 1.94 -1.77
C PRO A 93 -0.44 2.11 -0.76
N TYR A 94 -1.68 1.92 -1.21
CA TYR A 94 -2.88 1.89 -0.39
C TYR A 94 -3.48 0.49 -0.40
N TYR A 95 -3.45 -0.18 0.74
CA TYR A 95 -4.05 -1.49 0.92
C TYR A 95 -5.54 -1.34 1.21
N TRP A 96 -6.37 -2.09 0.50
CA TRP A 96 -7.81 -2.13 0.64
C TRP A 96 -8.27 -3.56 0.92
N ASN A 97 -8.63 -3.82 2.17
CA ASN A 97 -9.27 -5.07 2.55
C ASN A 97 -10.77 -5.00 2.19
N ILE A 98 -11.19 -5.70 1.13
CA ILE A 98 -12.58 -5.67 0.64
C ILE A 98 -13.43 -6.70 1.39
N ALA A 99 -12.94 -7.93 1.51
CA ALA A 99 -13.57 -9.00 2.29
C ALA A 99 -12.52 -9.99 2.80
N PRO A 100 -12.83 -10.89 3.75
CA PRO A 100 -11.86 -11.83 4.31
C PRO A 100 -11.11 -12.70 3.28
N ASN A 101 -11.70 -12.88 2.10
CA ASN A 101 -11.16 -13.69 1.01
C ASN A 101 -10.73 -12.87 -0.22
N MET A 102 -10.77 -11.54 -0.19
CA MET A 102 -10.31 -10.69 -1.29
C MET A 102 -9.77 -9.35 -0.80
N ASP A 103 -8.62 -8.96 -1.33
CA ASP A 103 -8.01 -7.66 -1.07
C ASP A 103 -7.46 -7.04 -2.35
N ALA A 104 -7.29 -5.72 -2.31
CA ALA A 104 -6.69 -4.95 -3.38
C ALA A 104 -5.60 -4.05 -2.82
N THR A 105 -4.56 -3.79 -3.60
CA THR A 105 -3.55 -2.76 -3.32
C THR A 105 -3.50 -1.82 -4.50
N ILE A 106 -3.74 -0.54 -4.26
CA ILE A 106 -3.67 0.51 -5.27
C ILE A 106 -2.42 1.32 -4.98
N THR A 107 -1.47 1.33 -5.89
CA THR A 107 -0.19 2.02 -5.73
C THR A 107 -0.06 3.10 -6.81
N PRO A 108 -0.26 4.38 -6.46
CA PRO A 108 0.17 5.49 -7.29
C PRO A 108 1.70 5.51 -7.30
N HIS A 109 2.27 5.25 -8.47
CA HIS A 109 3.69 5.24 -8.73
C HIS A 109 4.03 6.45 -9.62
N TYR A 110 4.55 7.51 -8.99
CA TYR A 110 4.99 8.71 -9.69
C TYR A 110 6.37 8.48 -10.32
N MET A 111 6.52 8.77 -11.62
CA MET A 111 7.80 8.69 -12.34
C MET A 111 8.15 10.05 -12.94
N HIS A 112 9.22 10.67 -12.46
CA HIS A 112 9.59 12.04 -12.84
C HIS A 112 9.92 12.18 -14.33
N ARG A 113 10.74 11.29 -14.89
CA ARG A 113 11.15 11.37 -16.30
C ARG A 113 9.96 11.17 -17.27
N ARG A 114 9.03 10.27 -16.93
CA ARG A 114 7.82 10.02 -17.74
C ARG A 114 6.77 11.12 -17.56
N GLY A 115 6.87 11.89 -16.48
CA GLY A 115 6.06 13.08 -16.20
C GLY A 115 4.61 12.78 -15.84
N ASN A 116 4.30 11.55 -15.40
CA ASN A 116 2.96 11.13 -15.01
C ASN A 116 3.02 10.04 -13.92
N ILE A 117 1.86 9.69 -13.39
CA ILE A 117 1.65 8.66 -12.38
C ILE A 117 1.17 7.38 -13.08
N MET A 118 1.83 6.28 -12.79
CA MET A 118 1.38 4.93 -13.10
C MET A 118 0.51 4.43 -11.97
N TRP A 119 -0.66 3.93 -12.30
CA TRP A 119 -1.60 3.33 -11.37
C TRP A 119 -1.39 1.82 -11.41
N GLU A 120 -0.70 1.31 -10.40
CA GLU A 120 -0.49 -0.13 -10.22
C GLU A 120 -1.61 -0.67 -9.33
N ASN A 121 -2.37 -1.65 -9.83
CA ASN A 121 -3.51 -2.20 -9.11
C ASN A 121 -3.32 -3.71 -8.97
N GLU A 122 -3.03 -4.17 -7.77
CA GLU A 122 -2.98 -5.58 -7.42
C GLU A 122 -4.31 -5.99 -6.80
N PHE A 123 -4.92 -7.07 -7.29
CA PHE A 123 -6.11 -7.68 -6.70
C PHE A 123 -5.85 -9.16 -6.44
N ARG A 124 -6.07 -9.59 -5.20
CA ARG A 124 -5.90 -10.99 -4.81
C ARG A 124 -7.21 -11.52 -4.30
N TYR A 125 -7.52 -12.75 -4.70
CA TYR A 125 -8.73 -13.42 -4.24
C TYR A 125 -8.44 -14.88 -3.89
N LEU A 126 -9.19 -15.37 -2.91
CA LEU A 126 -9.25 -16.76 -2.50
C LEU A 126 -10.69 -17.24 -2.64
N SER A 127 -10.90 -18.25 -3.49
CA SER A 127 -12.20 -18.85 -3.74
C SER A 127 -12.13 -20.37 -3.59
N GLN A 128 -13.29 -21.04 -3.56
CA GLN A 128 -13.33 -22.51 -3.60
C GLN A 128 -12.68 -23.09 -4.86
N ALA A 129 -12.65 -22.33 -5.96
CA ALA A 129 -12.03 -22.73 -7.22
C ALA A 129 -10.49 -22.55 -7.24
N GLY A 130 -9.91 -21.95 -6.19
CA GLY A 130 -8.49 -21.65 -6.07
C GLY A 130 -8.22 -20.19 -5.68
N ALA A 131 -6.93 -19.89 -5.50
CA ALA A 131 -6.45 -18.53 -5.34
C ALA A 131 -6.09 -17.92 -6.70
N GLY A 132 -6.05 -16.60 -6.77
CA GLY A 132 -5.56 -15.90 -7.95
C GLY A 132 -5.07 -14.50 -7.62
N LEU A 133 -4.15 -14.02 -8.46
CA LEU A 133 -3.62 -12.67 -8.45
C LEU A 133 -3.92 -12.03 -9.81
N MET A 134 -4.42 -10.81 -9.77
CA MET A 134 -4.61 -9.95 -10.94
C MET A 134 -3.83 -8.66 -10.73
N GLU A 135 -3.09 -8.24 -11.74
CA GLU A 135 -2.36 -6.98 -11.73
C GLU A 135 -2.81 -6.16 -12.95
N LEU A 136 -3.19 -4.91 -12.71
CA LEU A 136 -3.52 -3.95 -13.75
C LEU A 136 -2.73 -2.66 -13.50
N ASP A 137 -1.79 -2.47 -14.38
CA ASP A 137 -0.89 -1.34 -14.38
C ASP A 137 -1.26 -0.39 -15.51
N TYR A 138 -1.48 0.88 -15.20
CA TYR A 138 -1.92 1.87 -16.18
C TYR A 138 -1.18 3.19 -16.04
N LEU A 139 -0.45 3.57 -17.10
CA LEU A 139 0.21 4.85 -17.26
C LEU A 139 -0.54 5.66 -18.34
N PRO A 140 -1.29 6.72 -17.99
CA PRO A 140 -2.11 7.45 -18.95
C PRO A 140 -1.31 8.17 -20.04
N SER A 141 -0.15 8.71 -19.70
CA SER A 141 0.75 9.35 -20.67
C SER A 141 2.21 9.11 -20.30
N ASP A 142 3.03 8.85 -21.30
CA ASP A 142 4.47 8.64 -21.15
C ASP A 142 5.21 9.62 -22.06
N LYS A 143 5.86 10.63 -21.47
CA LYS A 143 6.61 11.65 -22.25
C LYS A 143 7.79 11.03 -23.01
N VAL A 144 8.52 10.12 -22.38
CA VAL A 144 9.68 9.46 -23.01
C VAL A 144 9.23 8.67 -24.23
N TYR A 145 8.11 7.95 -24.09
CA TYR A 145 7.54 7.19 -25.19
C TYR A 145 7.07 8.09 -26.34
N LYS A 146 6.40 9.20 -26.03
CA LYS A 146 5.91 10.15 -27.02
C LYS A 146 7.04 10.78 -27.83
N ASP A 147 8.19 11.05 -27.19
CA ASP A 147 9.35 11.61 -27.86
C ASP A 147 10.03 10.58 -28.79
N GLU A 148 10.01 9.29 -28.42
CA GLU A 148 10.53 8.19 -29.24
C GLU A 148 9.59 7.79 -30.39
N HIS A 149 8.27 7.93 -30.20
CA HIS A 149 7.23 7.55 -31.15
C HIS A 149 6.27 8.73 -31.44
N PRO A 150 6.74 9.78 -32.14
CA PRO A 150 5.95 11.00 -32.33
C PRO A 150 4.72 10.82 -33.25
N ASN A 151 4.68 9.74 -34.04
CA ASN A 151 3.59 9.44 -34.96
C ASN A 151 2.48 8.59 -34.35
N ASP A 152 2.65 8.11 -33.11
CA ASP A 152 1.64 7.30 -32.44
C ASP A 152 0.54 8.17 -31.83
N ASP A 153 -0.72 7.79 -32.06
CA ASP A 153 -1.89 8.52 -31.55
C ASP A 153 -1.99 8.56 -30.02
N SER A 154 -1.26 7.68 -29.32
CA SER A 154 -1.40 7.50 -27.88
C SER A 154 -0.10 7.05 -27.22
N SER A 155 0.33 7.79 -26.20
CA SER A 155 1.47 7.46 -25.36
C SER A 155 1.10 6.72 -24.06
N ARG A 156 -0.09 6.11 -24.01
CA ARG A 156 -0.53 5.34 -22.83
C ARG A 156 0.17 4.00 -22.80
N ARG A 157 0.54 3.55 -21.61
CA ARG A 157 1.14 2.22 -21.41
C ARG A 157 0.37 1.45 -20.36
N TRP A 158 0.26 0.15 -20.56
CA TRP A 158 -0.45 -0.71 -19.63
C TRP A 158 0.12 -2.11 -19.60
N LEU A 159 -0.11 -2.79 -18.48
CA LEU A 159 0.21 -4.18 -18.27
C LEU A 159 -0.94 -4.84 -17.53
N VAL A 160 -1.31 -6.02 -18.02
CA VAL A 160 -2.27 -6.92 -17.37
C VAL A 160 -1.56 -8.23 -17.09
N LEU A 161 -1.57 -8.62 -15.82
CA LEU A 161 -1.11 -9.93 -15.37
C LEU A 161 -2.28 -10.67 -14.73
N LEU A 162 -2.48 -11.92 -15.13
CA LEU A 162 -3.40 -12.84 -14.46
C LEU A 162 -2.64 -14.11 -14.09
N GLU A 163 -2.55 -14.39 -12.80
CA GLU A 163 -1.93 -15.59 -12.25
C GLU A 163 -2.92 -16.39 -11.39
N PRO A 164 -3.50 -17.48 -11.92
CA PRO A 164 -4.27 -18.42 -11.11
C PRO A 164 -3.32 -19.29 -10.28
N LEU A 165 -3.45 -19.23 -8.95
CA LEU A 165 -2.76 -20.06 -7.98
C LEU A 165 -3.72 -21.18 -7.52
N ARG A 166 -3.79 -22.29 -8.28
CA ARG A 166 -4.57 -23.46 -7.83
C ARG A 166 -3.82 -24.22 -6.74
N GLY A 167 -4.48 -24.41 -5.60
CA GLY A 167 -4.03 -25.32 -4.54
C GLY A 167 -5.14 -26.31 -4.16
N HIS A 168 -5.15 -27.50 -4.77
CA HIS A 168 -5.31 -28.81 -4.12
C HIS A 168 -5.57 -29.95 -5.13
N GLY A 169 -4.85 -31.07 -4.95
CA GLY A 169 -5.30 -32.42 -5.30
C GLY A 169 -5.03 -32.90 -6.72
N SER A 170 -4.00 -33.76 -6.87
CA SER A 170 -3.85 -34.80 -7.90
C SER A 170 -4.46 -34.51 -9.29
N GLY A 171 -3.61 -34.07 -10.22
CA GLY A 171 -3.92 -34.08 -11.66
C GLY A 171 -3.81 -32.70 -12.30
N VAL A 172 -2.65 -32.43 -12.92
CA VAL A 172 -2.38 -31.32 -13.84
C VAL A 172 -2.51 -29.91 -13.24
N ALA A 173 -1.38 -29.36 -12.78
CA ALA A 173 -1.24 -27.94 -12.50
C ALA A 173 -1.24 -27.15 -13.83
N PHE A 174 -2.37 -26.53 -14.19
CA PHE A 174 -2.40 -25.51 -15.24
C PHE A 174 -2.05 -24.15 -14.62
N GLN A 175 -0.76 -23.83 -14.54
CA GLN A 175 -0.30 -22.48 -14.24
C GLN A 175 -0.40 -21.64 -15.53
N ARG A 176 -1.58 -21.08 -15.80
CA ARG A 176 -1.78 -20.22 -16.98
C ARG A 176 -1.42 -18.78 -16.62
N ARG A 177 -0.14 -18.43 -16.74
CA ARG A 177 0.32 -17.03 -16.67
C ARG A 177 -0.08 -16.34 -17.98
N LEU A 178 -1.04 -15.42 -17.91
CA LEU A 178 -1.37 -14.52 -19.01
C LEU A 178 -0.68 -13.19 -18.71
N HIS A 179 0.30 -12.84 -19.54
CA HIS A 179 0.98 -11.56 -19.50
C HIS A 179 0.69 -10.83 -20.80
N GLN A 180 -0.05 -9.74 -20.71
CA GLN A 180 -0.30 -8.85 -21.84
C GLN A 180 0.24 -7.48 -21.45
N SER A 181 1.39 -7.13 -21.99
CA SER A 181 1.96 -5.79 -21.90
C SER A 181 1.91 -5.19 -23.29
N GLN A 182 1.57 -3.90 -23.41
CA GLN A 182 1.94 -3.15 -24.61
C GLN A 182 3.47 -3.05 -24.65
N ARG A 183 4.09 -4.06 -25.25
CA ARG A 183 5.46 -3.99 -25.75
C ARG A 183 5.43 -3.22 -27.06
N SER A 184 6.10 -2.09 -27.05
CA SER A 184 6.75 -1.47 -28.21
C SER A 184 8.18 -1.21 -27.79
#